data_AF-A0A379VWH8-F1
#
_entry.id   AF-A0A379VWH8-F1
#
_cell.length_a   1.000
_cell.length_b   1.000
_cell.length_c   1.000
_cell.angle_alpha   90.00
_cell.angle_beta   90.00
_cell.angle_gamma   90.00
#
_symmetry.space_group_name_H-M   'P 1'
#
loop_
_entity.id
_entity.type
_entity.pdbx_description
1 polymer ?
#
loop_
_entity_poly.entity_id
_entity_poly.type
_entity_poly.pdbx_seq_one_letter_code
_entity_poly.pdbx_strand_id
1 'polypeptide(L)'
;MAHYKKFRLSTLAAVVGIVLAVGPENSYAEAPIQFNTRFLDVKDDASLDLSRFSRKGYIMPGSYHLQVLVNQSQIAQDNVITYSVDNNDPDNTYPCLSPELVSLLGLKPEIADKMIWINAGQCLQPDQLEGMETQTDLSQSTLTVIIPQAYLEYSDEEWDPPSRWDEGIPGVLFDYNVNSQWRHAEHDDGDEYDISGNGTVGANLGAWRLRADWQANYRHENDSEDKDNFGSSSEQNWDWNRYYAWRAIPQLRAQLTLAKDRWNPIFSMALTMLAAALSPTIRCYRLICAATPRIYQAWRAPTPKSP
;
A
#
# COMPACT_ATOMS: atom_id res chain seq x y z
N MET A 1 -43.31 11.62 -57.03
CA MET A 1 -44.55 11.73 -56.22
C MET A 1 -44.51 10.62 -55.17
N ALA A 2 -44.24 10.96 -53.91
CA ALA A 2 -44.35 10.02 -52.79
C ALA A 2 -45.25 10.68 -51.74
N HIS A 3 -46.51 10.26 -51.68
CA HIS A 3 -47.47 10.71 -50.68
C HIS A 3 -47.22 9.96 -49.38
N TYR A 4 -46.63 10.63 -48.39
CA TYR A 4 -46.60 10.11 -47.02
C TYR A 4 -48.03 10.13 -46.45
N LYS A 5 -48.59 8.94 -46.21
CA LYS A 5 -49.87 8.76 -45.52
C LYS A 5 -49.75 9.33 -44.10
N LYS A 6 -50.66 10.24 -43.75
CA LYS A 6 -50.82 10.74 -42.38
C LYS A 6 -51.10 9.56 -41.45
N PHE A 7 -50.18 9.30 -40.53
CA PHE A 7 -50.28 8.28 -39.49
C PHE A 7 -51.45 8.66 -38.57
N ARG A 8 -52.58 7.96 -38.67
CA ARG A 8 -53.72 8.14 -37.76
C ARG A 8 -53.42 7.38 -36.48
N LEU A 9 -52.93 8.08 -35.47
CA LEU A 9 -52.76 7.54 -34.12
C LEU A 9 -54.15 7.08 -33.63
N SER A 10 -54.31 5.78 -33.38
CA SER A 10 -55.52 5.24 -32.78
C SER A 10 -55.70 5.82 -31.38
N THR A 11 -56.87 6.37 -31.07
CA THR A 11 -57.19 6.94 -29.74
C THR A 11 -56.97 5.92 -28.61
N LEU A 12 -57.13 4.64 -28.90
CA LEU A 12 -56.81 3.53 -28.00
C LEU A 12 -55.32 3.44 -27.66
N ALA A 13 -54.43 3.66 -28.64
CA ALA A 13 -52.99 3.65 -28.40
C ALA A 13 -52.54 4.85 -27.55
N ALA A 14 -53.19 6.01 -27.72
CA ALA A 14 -52.94 7.18 -26.88
C ALA A 14 -53.40 6.95 -25.44
N VAL A 15 -54.57 6.32 -25.23
CA VAL A 15 -55.10 6.02 -23.89
C VAL A 15 -54.23 4.97 -23.18
N VAL A 16 -53.79 3.92 -23.88
CA VAL A 16 -52.89 2.91 -23.29
C VAL A 16 -51.53 3.53 -22.94
N GLY A 17 -51.00 4.41 -23.78
CA GLY A 17 -49.77 5.15 -23.48
C GLY A 17 -49.88 6.06 -22.26
N ILE A 18 -51.03 6.72 -22.08
CA ILE A 18 -51.29 7.56 -20.90
C ILE A 18 -51.47 6.72 -19.64
N VAL A 19 -52.14 5.57 -19.70
CA VAL A 19 -52.32 4.69 -18.53
C VAL A 19 -50.99 4.07 -18.08
N LEU A 20 -50.07 3.79 -19.00
CA LEU A 20 -48.73 3.29 -18.66
C LEU A 20 -47.80 4.41 -18.16
N ALA A 21 -47.98 5.66 -18.62
CA ALA A 21 -47.20 6.81 -18.16
C ALA A 21 -47.71 7.44 -16.85
N VAL A 22 -48.95 7.17 -16.47
CA VAL A 22 -49.60 7.67 -15.24
C VAL A 22 -49.86 6.53 -14.25
N GLY A 23 -49.22 5.37 -14.44
CA GLY A 23 -49.17 4.34 -13.41
C GLY A 23 -48.65 4.99 -12.12
N PRO A 24 -49.32 4.80 -10.97
CA PRO A 24 -48.91 5.45 -9.75
C PRO A 24 -47.52 4.95 -9.34
N GLU A 25 -46.51 5.80 -9.49
CA GLU A 25 -45.26 5.72 -8.73
C GLU A 25 -45.55 6.08 -7.27
N ASN A 26 -46.43 5.30 -6.63
CA ASN A 26 -46.59 5.33 -5.19
C ASN A 26 -45.47 4.45 -4.62
N SER A 27 -44.26 4.99 -4.59
CA SER A 27 -43.23 4.51 -3.68
C SER A 27 -43.69 4.86 -2.26
N TYR A 28 -44.40 3.93 -1.63
CA TYR A 28 -44.70 4.04 -0.22
C TYR A 28 -43.38 3.98 0.54
N ALA A 29 -43.02 5.08 1.20
CA ALA A 29 -41.99 5.06 2.23
C ALA A 29 -42.40 4.01 3.27
N GLU A 30 -41.52 3.03 3.50
CA GLU A 30 -41.74 1.96 4.47
C GLU A 30 -41.97 2.58 5.85
N ALA A 31 -43.01 2.13 6.55
CA ALA A 31 -43.33 2.66 7.87
C ALA A 31 -42.14 2.43 8.83
N PRO A 32 -41.78 3.41 9.67
CA PRO A 32 -40.64 3.27 10.58
C PRO A 32 -40.82 2.10 11.54
N ILE A 33 -39.74 1.34 11.76
CA ILE A 33 -39.75 0.13 12.60
C ILE A 33 -39.98 0.53 14.06
N GLN A 34 -41.11 0.14 14.66
CA GLN A 34 -41.39 0.45 16.07
C GLN A 34 -40.81 -0.61 17.01
N PHE A 35 -39.97 -0.18 17.95
CA PHE A 35 -39.44 -1.01 19.03
C PHE A 35 -40.33 -0.94 20.27
N ASN A 36 -40.57 -2.09 20.91
CA ASN A 36 -41.31 -2.15 22.17
C ASN A 36 -40.35 -1.93 23.35
N THR A 37 -40.50 -0.80 24.05
CA THR A 37 -39.65 -0.40 25.18
C THR A 37 -39.84 -1.24 26.43
N ARG A 38 -40.93 -2.03 26.55
CA ARG A 38 -41.24 -2.81 27.76
C ARG A 38 -40.34 -4.02 27.99
N PHE A 39 -39.52 -4.39 27.00
CA PHE A 39 -38.56 -5.50 27.12
C PHE A 39 -37.18 -5.04 27.63
N LEU A 40 -36.94 -3.73 27.74
CA LEU A 40 -35.69 -3.18 28.24
C LEU A 40 -35.81 -2.90 29.74
N ASP A 41 -34.98 -3.55 30.53
CA ASP A 41 -34.84 -3.29 31.97
C ASP A 41 -34.04 -1.98 32.17
N VAL A 42 -34.72 -0.85 32.01
CA VAL A 42 -34.15 0.47 32.27
C VAL A 42 -34.34 0.77 33.75
N LYS A 43 -33.24 0.85 34.51
CA LYS A 43 -33.26 1.38 35.87
C LYS A 43 -33.56 2.88 35.82
N ASP A 44 -34.63 3.26 36.50
CA ASP A 44 -35.19 4.61 36.61
C ASP A 44 -35.78 5.21 35.33
N ASP A 45 -36.70 6.14 35.54
CA ASP A 45 -37.64 6.85 34.66
C ASP A 45 -37.01 7.62 33.46
N ALA A 46 -35.87 7.19 32.96
CA ALA A 46 -35.23 7.70 31.76
C ALA A 46 -36.06 7.28 30.54
N SER A 47 -36.82 8.23 29.98
CA SER A 47 -37.50 8.06 28.70
C SER A 47 -36.47 7.84 27.59
N LEU A 48 -36.15 6.57 27.31
CA LEU A 48 -35.21 6.20 26.25
C LEU A 48 -35.91 6.34 24.90
N ASP A 49 -35.53 7.36 24.14
CA ASP A 49 -36.05 7.59 22.79
C ASP A 49 -35.44 6.60 21.79
N LEU A 50 -36.12 5.46 21.62
CA LEU A 50 -35.75 4.44 20.65
C LEU A 50 -36.18 4.76 19.22
N SER A 51 -36.90 5.88 19.00
CA SER A 51 -37.38 6.24 17.66
C SER A 51 -36.21 6.45 16.69
N ARG A 52 -35.04 6.85 17.20
CA ARG A 52 -33.84 7.06 16.40
C ARG A 52 -33.25 5.76 15.83
N PHE A 53 -33.41 4.65 16.54
CA PHE A 53 -32.99 3.31 16.06
C PHE A 53 -33.97 2.67 15.07
N SER A 54 -35.17 3.25 14.89
CA SER A 54 -36.16 2.76 13.91
C SER A 54 -35.72 2.93 12.46
N ARG A 55 -34.70 3.77 12.22
CA ARG A 55 -34.15 4.05 10.90
C ARG A 55 -33.00 3.11 10.59
N LYS A 56 -33.00 2.59 9.36
CA LYS A 56 -31.89 1.80 8.84
C LYS A 56 -30.62 2.66 8.79
N GLY A 57 -29.53 2.16 9.37
CA GLY A 57 -28.22 2.81 9.31
C GLY A 57 -27.97 3.90 10.36
N TYR A 58 -28.91 4.17 11.28
CA TYR A 58 -28.66 5.10 12.38
C TYR A 58 -27.65 4.53 13.38
N ILE A 59 -26.64 5.32 13.73
CA ILE A 59 -25.64 5.00 14.75
C ILE A 59 -25.66 6.11 15.80
N MET A 60 -25.61 5.75 17.07
CA MET A 60 -25.58 6.77 18.12
C MET A 60 -24.27 7.57 18.05
N PRO A 61 -24.29 8.90 18.24
CA PRO A 61 -23.05 9.68 18.35
C PRO A 61 -22.16 9.14 19.47
N GLY A 62 -20.88 8.94 19.16
CA GLY A 62 -19.94 8.31 20.07
C GLY A 62 -18.72 7.76 19.34
N SER A 63 -17.78 7.20 20.11
CA SER A 63 -16.55 6.61 19.58
C SER A 63 -16.67 5.09 19.55
N TYR A 64 -16.41 4.50 18.39
CA TYR A 64 -16.51 3.06 18.15
C TYR A 64 -15.20 2.53 17.60
N HIS A 65 -14.78 1.36 18.07
CA HIS A 65 -13.69 0.60 17.47
C HIS A 65 -14.24 -0.13 16.24
N LEU A 66 -13.80 0.28 15.06
CA LEU A 66 -14.24 -0.27 13.80
C LEU A 66 -13.05 -0.65 12.93
N GLN A 67 -13.18 -1.78 12.25
CA GLN A 67 -12.39 -2.09 11.07
C GLN A 67 -12.85 -1.20 9.92
N VAL A 68 -11.91 -0.70 9.11
CA VAL A 68 -12.23 0.16 7.95
C VAL A 68 -11.91 -0.57 6.65
N LEU A 69 -12.90 -0.66 5.77
CA LEU A 69 -12.78 -1.21 4.42
C LEU A 69 -13.07 -0.13 3.38
N VAL A 70 -12.35 -0.19 2.26
CA VAL A 70 -12.58 0.64 1.08
C VAL A 70 -12.92 -0.27 -0.09
N ASN A 71 -14.11 -0.13 -0.68
CA ASN A 71 -14.56 -0.98 -1.78
C ASN A 71 -14.33 -2.50 -1.51
N GLN A 72 -14.56 -2.95 -0.27
CA GLN A 72 -14.35 -4.33 0.24
C GLN A 72 -12.89 -4.72 0.55
N SER A 73 -11.91 -3.86 0.27
CA SER A 73 -10.52 -4.06 0.69
C SER A 73 -10.30 -3.50 2.10
N GLN A 74 -9.79 -4.33 3.01
CA GLN A 74 -9.47 -3.89 4.38
C GLN A 74 -8.24 -2.98 4.38
N ILE A 75 -8.39 -1.75 4.87
CA ILE A 75 -7.28 -0.78 4.98
C ILE A 75 -6.79 -0.60 6.41
N ALA A 76 -7.65 -0.82 7.40
CA ALA A 76 -7.28 -0.72 8.81
C ALA A 76 -8.10 -1.68 9.67
N GLN A 77 -7.45 -2.34 10.62
CA GLN A 77 -8.07 -3.41 11.39
C GLN A 77 -8.77 -2.93 12.67
N ASP A 78 -8.19 -1.95 13.38
CA ASP A 78 -8.73 -1.41 14.62
C ASP A 78 -8.49 0.10 14.63
N ASN A 79 -9.56 0.87 14.40
CA ASN A 79 -9.53 2.32 14.43
C ASN A 79 -10.71 2.86 15.24
N VAL A 80 -10.46 3.95 15.98
CA VAL A 80 -11.51 4.67 16.70
C VAL A 80 -12.17 5.66 15.76
N ILE A 81 -13.42 5.38 15.39
CA ILE A 81 -14.24 6.27 14.56
C ILE A 81 -15.26 6.98 15.44
N THR A 82 -15.28 8.31 15.36
CA THR A 82 -16.25 9.13 16.10
C THR A 82 -17.42 9.48 15.21
N TYR A 83 -18.64 9.15 15.64
CA TYR A 83 -19.88 9.53 14.95
C TYR A 83 -20.35 10.88 15.46
N SER A 84 -20.60 11.79 14.51
CA SER A 84 -21.14 13.12 14.78
C SER A 84 -22.51 13.27 14.13
N VAL A 85 -23.35 14.11 14.74
CA VAL A 85 -24.65 14.46 14.18
C VAL A 85 -24.46 15.41 13.01
N ASP A 86 -25.21 15.22 11.93
CA ASP A 86 -25.25 16.17 10.83
C ASP A 86 -25.89 17.48 11.28
N ASN A 87 -25.27 18.60 10.92
CA ASN A 87 -25.81 19.93 11.21
C ASN A 87 -27.11 20.18 10.44
N ASN A 88 -27.30 19.53 9.29
CA ASN A 88 -28.48 19.71 8.44
C ASN A 88 -29.61 18.74 8.82
N ASP A 89 -29.28 17.55 9.31
CA ASP A 89 -30.25 16.54 9.77
C ASP A 89 -29.85 16.02 11.16
N PRO A 90 -30.49 16.51 12.24
CA PRO A 90 -30.24 16.06 13.61
C PRO A 90 -30.48 14.57 13.85
N ASP A 91 -31.22 13.91 12.95
CA ASP A 91 -31.53 12.49 13.02
C ASP A 91 -30.55 11.63 12.19
N ASN A 92 -29.59 12.25 11.50
CA ASN A 92 -28.54 11.56 10.75
C ASN A 92 -27.17 11.70 11.44
N THR A 93 -26.36 10.65 11.34
CA THR A 93 -25.01 10.61 11.89
C THR A 93 -24.03 10.12 10.85
N TYR A 94 -22.86 10.74 10.78
CA TYR A 94 -21.81 10.34 9.85
C TYR A 94 -20.53 9.93 10.60
N PRO A 95 -19.77 8.97 10.05
CA PRO A 95 -18.46 8.62 10.58
C PRO A 95 -17.48 9.76 10.29
N CYS A 96 -16.78 10.22 11.32
CA CYS A 96 -15.72 11.18 11.15
C CYS A 96 -14.46 10.50 10.61
N LEU A 97 -14.11 10.80 9.36
CA LEU A 97 -12.87 10.29 8.74
C LEU A 97 -11.73 11.28 9.02
N SER A 98 -10.71 10.83 9.76
CA SER A 98 -9.54 11.64 10.09
C SER A 98 -8.61 11.84 8.87
N PRO A 99 -7.77 12.88 8.86
CA PRO A 99 -6.76 13.07 7.80
C PRO A 99 -5.86 11.86 7.56
N GLU A 100 -5.46 11.20 8.66
CA GLU A 100 -4.65 10.00 8.61
C GLU A 100 -5.41 8.85 7.92
N LEU A 101 -6.67 8.62 8.29
CA LEU A 101 -7.49 7.58 7.67
C LEU A 101 -7.76 7.86 6.19
N VAL A 102 -8.03 9.13 5.85
CA VAL A 102 -8.27 9.57 4.48
C VAL A 102 -7.04 9.35 3.59
N SER A 103 -5.83 9.52 4.13
CA SER A 103 -4.59 9.23 3.39
C SER A 103 -4.46 7.75 2.99
N LEU A 104 -5.04 6.83 3.78
CA LEU A 104 -5.04 5.39 3.53
C LEU A 104 -6.13 4.95 2.54
N LEU A 105 -7.13 5.80 2.26
CA LEU A 105 -8.19 5.51 1.29
C LEU A 105 -7.63 5.30 -0.13
N GLY A 106 -6.46 5.87 -0.43
CA GLY A 106 -5.82 5.78 -1.75
C GLY A 106 -6.46 6.71 -2.78
N LEU A 107 -6.89 7.90 -2.36
CA LEU A 107 -7.42 8.91 -3.26
C LEU A 107 -6.30 9.55 -4.09
N LYS A 108 -6.61 9.95 -5.33
CA LYS A 108 -5.67 10.71 -6.16
C LYS A 108 -5.25 12.01 -5.45
N PRO A 109 -3.96 12.40 -5.52
CA PRO A 109 -3.45 13.57 -4.81
C PRO A 109 -4.21 14.85 -5.19
N GLU A 110 -4.57 15.00 -6.47
CA GLU A 110 -5.33 16.16 -6.98
C GLU A 110 -6.72 16.33 -6.36
N ILE A 111 -7.31 15.21 -5.89
CA ILE A 111 -8.60 15.18 -5.21
C ILE A 111 -8.38 15.33 -3.71
N ALA A 112 -7.34 14.66 -3.17
CA ALA A 112 -6.98 14.72 -1.77
C ALA A 112 -6.70 16.14 -1.28
N ASP A 113 -5.98 16.92 -2.09
CA ASP A 113 -5.62 18.31 -1.78
C ASP A 113 -6.83 19.27 -1.77
N LYS A 114 -7.96 18.88 -2.39
CA LYS A 114 -9.17 19.72 -2.50
C LYS A 114 -10.21 19.42 -1.42
N MET A 115 -9.96 18.44 -0.55
CA MET A 115 -10.91 18.06 0.50
C MET A 115 -11.02 19.13 1.58
N ILE A 116 -12.25 19.38 2.01
CA ILE A 116 -12.56 20.35 3.07
C ILE A 116 -12.64 19.62 4.43
N TRP A 117 -11.92 20.17 5.41
CA TRP A 117 -11.87 19.64 6.75
C TRP A 117 -12.69 20.50 7.72
N ILE A 118 -13.53 19.83 8.52
CA ILE A 118 -14.34 20.42 9.59
C ILE A 118 -13.75 20.07 10.97
N ASN A 119 -14.35 20.59 12.04
CA ASN A 119 -13.93 20.33 13.43
C ASN A 119 -12.43 20.57 13.67
N ALA A 120 -11.95 21.78 13.33
CA ALA A 120 -10.55 22.18 13.45
C ALA A 120 -9.56 21.29 12.67
N GLY A 121 -10.00 20.71 11.55
CA GLY A 121 -9.12 19.92 10.68
C GLY A 121 -9.11 18.42 10.98
N GLN A 122 -9.94 17.96 11.93
CA GLN A 122 -9.91 16.57 12.41
C GLN A 122 -10.85 15.65 11.64
N CYS A 123 -11.77 16.21 10.84
CA CYS A 123 -12.85 15.46 10.25
C CYS A 123 -13.06 15.85 8.79
N LEU A 124 -13.21 14.87 7.91
CA LEU A 124 -13.64 15.13 6.55
C LEU A 124 -15.11 15.56 6.53
N GLN A 125 -15.44 16.61 5.76
CA GLN A 125 -16.83 16.98 5.54
C GLN A 125 -17.56 15.87 4.76
N PRO A 126 -18.78 15.45 5.17
CA PRO A 126 -19.57 14.50 4.39
C PRO A 126 -19.95 15.07 3.01
N ASP A 127 -20.27 14.18 2.06
CA ASP A 127 -20.78 14.49 0.71
C ASP A 127 -19.88 15.37 -0.17
N GLN A 128 -18.56 15.35 0.07
CA GLN A 128 -17.57 16.07 -0.76
C GLN A 128 -17.36 15.42 -2.14
N LEU A 129 -17.57 14.10 -2.24
CA LEU A 129 -17.35 13.32 -3.44
C LEU A 129 -18.68 12.70 -3.89
N GLU A 130 -19.04 12.94 -5.15
CA GLU A 130 -20.26 12.37 -5.73
C GLU A 130 -20.16 10.84 -5.80
N GLY A 131 -21.16 10.15 -5.25
CA GLY A 131 -21.20 8.69 -5.22
C GLY A 131 -20.29 8.03 -4.18
N MET A 132 -19.67 8.81 -3.28
CA MET A 132 -19.05 8.27 -2.07
C MET A 132 -20.12 7.98 -1.03
N GLU A 133 -20.13 6.76 -0.48
CA GLU A 133 -21.04 6.36 0.59
C GLU A 133 -20.28 5.73 1.75
N THR A 134 -20.83 5.84 2.95
CA THR A 134 -20.31 5.16 4.13
C THR A 134 -21.40 4.27 4.72
N GLN A 135 -21.07 3.00 4.94
CA GLN A 135 -21.97 1.99 5.48
C GLN A 135 -21.31 1.35 6.68
N THR A 136 -21.99 1.35 7.81
CA THR A 136 -21.44 0.81 9.05
C THR A 136 -22.30 -0.31 9.56
N ASP A 137 -21.66 -1.45 9.83
CA ASP A 137 -22.26 -2.60 10.48
C ASP A 137 -21.63 -2.75 11.87
N LEU A 138 -22.37 -2.31 12.90
CA LEU A 138 -21.95 -2.45 14.30
C LEU A 138 -21.90 -3.91 14.75
N SER A 139 -22.64 -4.81 14.11
CA SER A 139 -22.64 -6.25 14.45
C SER A 139 -21.31 -6.89 14.09
N GLN A 140 -20.71 -6.43 12.99
CA GLN A 140 -19.38 -6.87 12.54
C GLN A 140 -18.26 -5.92 12.99
N SER A 141 -18.60 -4.80 13.63
CA SER A 141 -17.66 -3.72 13.98
C SER A 141 -16.91 -3.19 12.75
N THR A 142 -17.65 -2.93 11.68
CA THR A 142 -17.09 -2.66 10.37
C THR A 142 -17.63 -1.37 9.77
N LEU A 143 -16.75 -0.48 9.32
CA LEU A 143 -17.03 0.68 8.49
C LEU A 143 -16.57 0.41 7.05
N THR A 144 -17.52 0.37 6.12
CA THR A 144 -17.25 0.26 4.68
C THR A 144 -17.41 1.62 4.03
N VAL A 145 -16.35 2.11 3.41
CA VAL A 145 -16.32 3.34 2.61
C VAL A 145 -16.34 2.94 1.14
N ILE A 146 -17.44 3.25 0.46
CA ILE A 146 -17.62 2.99 -0.96
C ILE A 146 -17.18 4.25 -1.70
N ILE A 147 -16.17 4.13 -2.56
CA ILE A 147 -15.57 5.26 -3.29
C ILE A 147 -15.55 4.92 -4.78
N PRO A 148 -16.07 5.80 -5.66
CA PRO A 148 -15.96 5.60 -7.09
C PRO A 148 -14.51 5.50 -7.57
N GLN A 149 -14.25 4.50 -8.44
CA GLN A 149 -12.91 4.23 -9.00
C GLN A 149 -12.29 5.42 -9.74
N ALA A 150 -13.10 6.38 -10.19
CA ALA A 150 -12.61 7.60 -10.83
C ALA A 150 -11.72 8.46 -9.89
N TYR A 151 -11.94 8.40 -8.58
CA TYR A 151 -11.25 9.20 -7.57
C TYR A 151 -10.07 8.48 -6.91
N LEU A 152 -10.02 7.15 -7.01
CA LEU A 152 -8.95 6.35 -6.44
C LEU A 152 -7.71 6.34 -7.34
N GLU A 153 -6.54 6.26 -6.71
CA GLU A 153 -5.33 5.82 -7.39
C GLU A 153 -5.50 4.38 -7.87
N TYR A 154 -4.71 3.99 -8.87
CA TYR A 154 -4.71 2.62 -9.35
C TYR A 154 -4.37 1.65 -8.21
N SER A 155 -5.32 0.79 -7.88
CA SER A 155 -5.19 -0.33 -6.95
C SER A 155 -5.64 -1.61 -7.64
N ASP A 156 -4.92 -2.70 -7.43
CA ASP A 156 -5.24 -4.04 -7.94
C ASP A 156 -5.28 -5.01 -6.74
N GLU A 157 -5.79 -6.23 -6.92
CA GLU A 157 -5.81 -7.24 -5.85
C GLU A 157 -4.38 -7.53 -5.35
N GLU A 158 -3.38 -7.53 -6.24
CA GLU A 158 -1.97 -7.69 -5.90
C GLU A 158 -1.17 -6.38 -5.83
N TRP A 159 -1.83 -5.21 -5.81
CA TRP A 159 -1.14 -3.92 -5.79
C TRP A 159 -1.77 -2.91 -4.83
N ASP A 160 -1.02 -2.56 -3.78
CA ASP A 160 -1.34 -1.46 -2.89
C ASP A 160 -0.75 -0.13 -3.36
N PRO A 161 -1.55 0.96 -3.36
CA PRO A 161 -1.07 2.29 -3.72
C PRO A 161 0.01 2.77 -2.74
N PRO A 162 0.93 3.64 -3.19
CA PRO A 162 2.05 4.08 -2.36
C PRO A 162 1.66 4.81 -1.07
N SER A 163 0.43 5.34 -0.99
CA SER A 163 -0.08 5.97 0.23
C SER A 163 -0.29 4.99 1.39
N ARG A 164 -0.38 3.68 1.10
CA ARG A 164 -0.52 2.62 2.11
C ARG A 164 0.81 2.02 2.55
N TRP A 165 1.93 2.47 2.00
CA TRP A 165 3.23 1.91 2.32
C TRP A 165 3.72 2.43 3.67
N ASP A 166 3.89 1.52 4.63
CA ASP A 166 4.55 1.83 5.89
C ASP A 166 6.08 1.77 5.72
N GLU A 167 6.78 2.79 6.21
CA GLU A 167 8.24 2.82 6.24
C GLU A 167 8.83 1.95 7.34
N GLY A 168 7.98 1.48 8.26
CA GLY A 168 8.32 0.59 9.35
C GLY A 168 8.95 1.33 10.53
N ILE A 169 9.36 0.54 11.51
CA ILE A 169 9.85 1.03 12.80
C ILE A 169 11.36 1.24 12.73
N PRO A 170 11.90 2.35 13.25
CA PRO A 170 13.34 2.54 13.36
C PRO A 170 13.95 1.48 14.29
N GLY A 171 15.05 0.88 13.87
CA GLY A 171 15.67 -0.22 14.60
C GLY A 171 17.01 -0.64 14.02
N VAL A 172 17.72 -1.49 14.75
CA VAL A 172 19.00 -2.08 14.34
C VAL A 172 18.82 -3.58 14.18
N LEU A 173 19.44 -4.16 13.16
CA LEU A 173 19.46 -5.59 12.89
C LEU A 173 20.90 -6.10 12.81
N PHE A 174 21.09 -7.32 13.25
CA PHE A 174 22.34 -8.05 13.14
C PHE A 174 22.01 -9.49 12.78
N ASP A 175 22.32 -9.86 11.54
CA ASP A 175 22.21 -11.20 11.01
C ASP A 175 23.58 -11.87 10.99
N TYR A 176 23.62 -13.15 11.32
CA TYR A 176 24.85 -13.95 11.34
C TYR A 176 24.57 -15.38 10.89
N ASN A 177 25.48 -15.90 10.08
CA ASN A 177 25.55 -17.29 9.66
C ASN A 177 26.98 -17.76 9.90
N VAL A 178 27.14 -18.85 10.65
CA VAL A 178 28.45 -19.43 10.95
C VAL A 178 28.41 -20.91 10.57
N ASN A 179 29.34 -21.32 9.73
CA ASN A 179 29.56 -22.70 9.34
C ASN A 179 30.92 -23.15 9.86
N SER A 180 30.99 -24.35 10.40
CA SER A 180 32.25 -24.96 10.84
C SER A 180 32.33 -26.37 10.29
N GLN A 181 33.48 -26.70 9.71
CA GLN A 181 33.79 -28.00 9.17
C GLN A 181 35.12 -28.49 9.74
N TRP A 182 35.18 -29.78 10.02
CA TRP A 182 36.40 -30.48 10.39
C TRP A 182 36.57 -31.64 9.42
N ARG A 183 37.72 -31.67 8.74
CA ARG A 183 38.13 -32.73 7.83
C ARG A 183 39.36 -33.41 8.40
N HIS A 184 39.26 -34.72 8.58
CA HIS A 184 40.39 -35.59 8.91
C HIS A 184 40.79 -36.35 7.64
N ALA A 185 42.03 -36.19 7.18
CA ALA A 185 42.51 -36.90 6.01
C ALA A 185 43.01 -38.30 6.41
N GLU A 186 42.57 -39.35 5.71
CA GLU A 186 42.92 -40.74 6.02
C GLU A 186 44.34 -41.13 5.56
N HIS A 187 45.05 -40.25 4.85
CA HIS A 187 46.38 -40.52 4.29
C HIS A 187 47.33 -39.33 4.55
N ASP A 188 48.02 -39.33 5.69
CA ASP A 188 49.15 -38.45 6.14
C ASP A 188 49.09 -36.92 5.87
N ASP A 189 47.95 -36.40 5.39
CA ASP A 189 47.71 -35.01 4.94
C ASP A 189 47.08 -34.13 6.04
N GLY A 190 47.21 -34.56 7.31
CA GLY A 190 46.85 -33.75 8.47
C GLY A 190 45.36 -33.56 8.79
N ASP A 191 45.11 -32.75 9.82
CA ASP A 191 43.79 -32.29 10.23
C ASP A 191 43.52 -30.88 9.70
N GLU A 192 42.35 -30.67 9.09
CA GLU A 192 41.89 -29.37 8.62
C GLU A 192 40.65 -28.92 9.39
N TYR A 193 40.71 -27.69 9.90
CA TYR A 193 39.62 -27.02 10.58
C TYR A 193 39.29 -25.71 9.87
N ASP A 194 38.04 -25.57 9.42
CA ASP A 194 37.57 -24.35 8.76
C ASP A 194 36.30 -23.83 9.45
N ILE A 195 36.35 -22.57 9.85
CA ILE A 195 35.20 -21.79 10.29
C ILE A 195 35.01 -20.67 9.28
N SER A 196 33.82 -20.58 8.71
CA SER A 196 33.40 -19.43 7.92
C SER A 196 32.20 -18.77 8.57
N GLY A 197 32.16 -17.45 8.53
CA GLY A 197 31.06 -16.62 9.01
C GLY A 197 30.68 -15.60 7.95
N ASN A 198 29.40 -15.33 7.80
CA ASN A 198 28.93 -14.16 7.07
C ASN A 198 27.69 -13.60 7.75
N GLY A 199 27.36 -12.35 7.44
CA GLY A 199 26.16 -11.75 7.99
C GLY A 199 25.98 -10.33 7.54
N THR A 200 24.89 -9.72 8.01
CA THR A 200 24.54 -8.35 7.66
C THR A 200 24.19 -7.57 8.92
N VAL A 201 24.85 -6.43 9.10
CA VAL A 201 24.47 -5.42 10.09
C VAL A 201 23.60 -4.39 9.41
N GLY A 202 22.54 -3.93 10.04
CA GLY A 202 21.68 -2.93 9.44
C GLY A 202 21.01 -2.00 10.43
N ALA A 203 20.56 -0.87 9.93
CA ALA A 203 19.72 0.07 10.65
C ALA A 203 18.60 0.58 9.73
N ASN A 204 17.41 0.76 10.29
CA ASN A 204 16.27 1.39 9.63
C ASN A 204 16.00 2.71 10.34
N LEU A 205 15.82 3.78 9.58
CA LEU A 205 15.43 5.09 10.10
C LEU A 205 14.46 5.75 9.13
N GLY A 206 13.16 5.68 9.45
CA GLY A 206 12.10 6.04 8.53
C GLY A 206 12.28 5.31 7.20
N ALA A 207 12.24 6.06 6.09
CA ALA A 207 12.35 5.48 4.75
C ALA A 207 13.74 4.95 4.36
N TRP A 208 14.77 5.24 5.17
CA TRP A 208 16.14 4.82 4.89
C TRP A 208 16.45 3.47 5.51
N ARG A 209 16.99 2.58 4.68
CA ARG A 209 17.44 1.25 5.07
C ARG A 209 18.94 1.16 4.80
N LEU A 210 19.73 1.06 5.86
CA LEU A 210 21.19 0.96 5.84
C LEU A 210 21.60 -0.48 6.11
N ARG A 211 22.53 -1.02 5.34
CA ARG A 211 23.07 -2.37 5.52
C ARG A 211 24.58 -2.40 5.27
N ALA A 212 25.26 -3.28 5.99
CA ALA A 212 26.66 -3.56 5.87
C ALA A 212 26.88 -5.08 5.96
N ASP A 213 27.37 -5.67 4.89
CA ASP A 213 27.62 -7.12 4.81
C ASP A 213 29.06 -7.42 5.23
N TRP A 214 29.23 -8.40 6.10
CA TRP A 214 30.53 -8.85 6.59
C TRP A 214 30.73 -10.33 6.27
N GLN A 215 31.99 -10.70 6.09
CA GLN A 215 32.43 -12.08 5.95
C GLN A 215 33.69 -12.30 6.78
N ALA A 216 33.80 -13.46 7.39
CA ALA A 216 34.97 -13.91 8.11
C ALA A 216 35.29 -15.36 7.69
N ASN A 217 36.56 -15.68 7.57
CA ASN A 217 37.01 -17.05 7.45
C ASN A 217 38.20 -17.28 8.38
N TYR A 218 38.31 -18.52 8.84
CA TYR A 218 39.40 -19.00 9.65
C TYR A 218 39.66 -20.44 9.23
N ARG A 219 40.79 -20.66 8.58
CA ARG A 219 41.24 -21.98 8.15
C ARG A 219 42.54 -22.31 8.88
N HIS A 220 42.59 -23.50 9.45
CA HIS A 220 43.77 -24.03 10.10
C HIS A 220 44.07 -25.41 9.54
N GLU A 221 45.31 -25.60 9.10
CA GLU A 221 45.77 -26.83 8.47
C GLU A 221 47.07 -27.24 9.15
N ASN A 222 47.08 -28.47 9.68
CA ASN A 222 48.25 -29.06 10.30
C ASN A 222 48.91 -29.97 9.28
N ASP A 223 50.05 -29.56 8.73
CA ASP A 223 50.82 -30.40 7.83
C ASP A 223 51.62 -31.45 8.63
N SER A 224 51.45 -32.73 8.27
CA SER A 224 52.16 -33.87 8.88
C SER A 224 53.18 -34.54 7.94
N GLU A 225 53.40 -34.03 6.72
CA GLU A 225 54.22 -34.75 5.73
C GLU A 225 55.74 -34.70 5.98
N ASP A 226 56.27 -33.77 6.80
CA ASP A 226 57.71 -33.66 7.05
C ASP A 226 58.12 -33.93 8.51
N LYS A 227 58.83 -35.04 8.73
CA LYS A 227 59.43 -35.44 10.03
C LYS A 227 60.40 -34.42 10.64
N ASP A 228 60.74 -33.36 9.92
CA ASP A 228 61.77 -32.40 10.33
C ASP A 228 61.26 -30.95 10.44
N ASN A 229 59.98 -30.66 10.15
CA ASN A 229 59.44 -29.30 10.27
C ASN A 229 57.92 -29.30 10.54
N PHE A 230 57.52 -29.12 11.80
CA PHE A 230 56.13 -28.91 12.20
C PHE A 230 55.65 -27.53 11.70
N GLY A 231 55.16 -27.47 10.46
CA GLY A 231 54.58 -26.27 9.87
C GLY A 231 53.07 -26.25 10.02
N SER A 232 52.53 -25.54 11.00
CA SER A 232 51.09 -25.26 11.06
C SER A 232 50.77 -24.00 10.27
N SER A 233 49.83 -24.06 9.33
CA SER A 233 49.35 -22.85 8.63
C SER A 233 48.00 -22.41 9.20
N SER A 234 47.83 -21.11 9.37
CA SER A 234 46.58 -20.50 9.80
C SER A 234 46.31 -19.28 8.93
N GLU A 235 45.16 -19.30 8.27
CA GLU A 235 44.65 -18.17 7.50
C GLU A 235 43.43 -17.61 8.22
N GLN A 236 43.49 -16.32 8.53
CA GLN A 236 42.38 -15.58 9.12
C GLN A 236 42.09 -14.37 8.24
N ASN A 237 40.83 -14.20 7.86
CA ASN A 237 40.40 -13.02 7.14
C ASN A 237 39.06 -12.53 7.69
N TRP A 238 38.95 -11.22 7.90
CA TRP A 238 37.70 -10.54 8.21
C TRP A 238 37.57 -9.36 7.27
N ASP A 239 36.48 -9.32 6.52
CA ASP A 239 36.19 -8.25 5.60
C ASP A 239 34.75 -7.75 5.71
N TRP A 240 34.61 -6.44 5.48
CA TRP A 240 33.33 -5.84 5.16
C TRP A 240 33.19 -5.75 3.64
N ASN A 241 32.29 -6.55 3.09
CA ASN A 241 32.16 -6.71 1.65
C ASN A 241 31.42 -5.53 1.02
N ARG A 242 30.33 -5.09 1.64
CA ARG A 242 29.42 -4.13 1.03
C ARG A 242 28.80 -3.22 2.06
N TYR A 243 28.72 -1.93 1.73
CA TYR A 243 27.96 -0.94 2.48
C TYR A 243 26.93 -0.35 1.55
N TYR A 244 25.65 -0.39 1.91
CA TYR A 244 24.60 0.13 1.05
C TYR A 244 23.45 0.73 1.83
N ALA A 245 22.85 1.74 1.23
CA ALA A 245 21.68 2.44 1.70
C ALA A 245 20.65 2.46 0.59
N TRP A 246 19.39 2.21 0.91
CA TRP A 246 18.32 2.43 -0.06
C TRP A 246 17.10 3.08 0.57
N ARG A 247 16.34 3.74 -0.30
CA ARG A 247 15.07 4.38 0.02
C ARG A 247 14.14 4.32 -1.19
N ALA A 248 12.87 4.04 -0.96
CA ALA A 248 11.83 4.15 -1.99
C ALA A 248 11.43 5.63 -2.20
N ILE A 249 11.15 5.99 -3.45
CA ILE A 249 10.61 7.29 -3.87
C ILE A 249 9.24 7.04 -4.51
N PRO A 250 8.14 7.08 -3.73
CA PRO A 250 6.78 6.81 -4.18
C PRO A 250 6.37 7.60 -5.43
N GLN A 251 6.68 8.90 -5.45
CA GLN A 251 6.31 9.82 -6.54
C GLN A 251 6.91 9.44 -7.90
N LEU A 252 8.08 8.79 -7.88
CA LEU A 252 8.78 8.35 -9.10
C LEU A 252 8.57 6.85 -9.36
N ARG A 253 7.86 6.15 -8.47
CA ARG A 253 7.79 4.68 -8.44
C ARG A 253 9.18 4.07 -8.63
N ALA A 254 10.15 4.52 -7.84
CA ALA A 254 11.54 4.12 -7.98
C ALA A 254 12.22 3.90 -6.63
N GLN A 255 13.29 3.11 -6.62
CA GLN A 255 14.16 2.88 -5.49
C GLN A 255 15.52 3.52 -5.76
N LEU A 256 15.92 4.44 -4.87
CA LEU A 256 17.26 5.01 -4.84
C LEU A 256 18.16 4.08 -4.03
N THR A 257 19.25 3.61 -4.63
CA THR A 257 20.27 2.79 -3.96
C THR A 257 21.62 3.46 -4.05
N LEU A 258 22.27 3.64 -2.90
CA LEU A 258 23.63 4.13 -2.76
C LEU A 258 24.47 2.98 -2.21
N ALA A 259 25.48 2.52 -2.94
CA ALA A 259 26.28 1.37 -2.53
C ALA A 259 27.77 1.61 -2.74
N LYS A 260 28.56 1.04 -1.84
CA LYS A 260 30.01 0.89 -1.94
C LYS A 260 30.35 -0.57 -1.75
N ASP A 261 31.18 -1.09 -2.64
CA ASP A 261 31.68 -2.46 -2.61
C ASP A 261 33.18 -2.43 -2.28
N ARG A 262 33.71 -3.50 -1.71
CA ARG A 262 35.14 -3.69 -1.46
C ARG A 262 35.96 -3.54 -2.75
N TRP A 263 35.44 -4.02 -3.87
CA TRP A 263 36.13 -4.00 -5.16
C TRP A 263 36.03 -2.66 -5.89
N ASN A 264 35.06 -1.81 -5.53
CA ASN A 264 34.86 -0.51 -6.14
C ASN A 264 34.77 0.58 -5.07
N PRO A 265 35.85 1.35 -4.84
CA PRO A 265 35.90 2.33 -3.75
C PRO A 265 34.99 3.55 -3.96
N ILE A 266 34.42 3.72 -5.17
CA ILE A 266 33.53 4.82 -5.52
C ILE A 266 32.08 4.46 -5.16
N PHE A 267 31.41 5.36 -4.44
CA PHE A 267 29.97 5.25 -4.19
C PHE A 267 29.21 5.24 -5.51
N SER A 268 28.51 4.14 -5.75
CA SER A 268 27.64 3.96 -6.90
C SER A 268 26.22 4.34 -6.51
N MET A 269 25.60 5.19 -7.31
CA MET A 269 24.19 5.55 -7.19
C MET A 269 23.40 4.88 -8.32
N ALA A 270 22.34 4.17 -7.97
CA ALA A 270 21.42 3.55 -8.91
C ALA A 270 19.99 3.98 -8.59
N LEU A 271 19.19 4.21 -9.63
CA LEU A 271 17.76 4.44 -9.54
C LEU A 271 17.06 3.31 -10.29
N THR A 272 16.35 2.45 -9.55
CA THR A 272 15.64 1.30 -10.12
C THR A 272 14.15 1.58 -10.12
N MET A 273 13.51 1.54 -11.29
CA MET A 273 12.05 1.73 -11.39
C MET A 273 11.33 0.52 -10.80
N LEU A 274 10.45 0.75 -9.84
CA LEU A 274 9.48 -0.21 -9.31
C LEU A 274 8.32 -0.28 -10.31
N ALA A 275 8.49 -1.06 -11.37
CA ALA A 275 7.38 -1.39 -12.25
C ALA A 275 6.56 -2.50 -11.58
N ALA A 276 5.24 -2.32 -11.49
CA ALA A 276 4.34 -3.44 -11.30
C ALA A 276 4.58 -4.41 -12.46
N ALA A 277 4.99 -5.63 -12.15
CA ALA A 277 5.26 -6.66 -13.15
C ALA A 277 3.95 -7.10 -13.80
N LEU A 278 3.47 -6.36 -14.80
CA LEU A 278 2.58 -6.89 -15.81
C LEU A 278 3.39 -7.88 -16.65
N SER A 279 3.41 -9.15 -16.24
CA SER A 279 3.73 -10.25 -17.15
C SER A 279 2.40 -10.79 -17.67
N PRO A 280 2.19 -10.83 -19.00
CA PRO A 280 3.06 -11.58 -19.88
C PRO A 280 3.57 -10.80 -21.11
N THR A 281 4.78 -11.16 -21.54
CA THR A 281 5.31 -10.92 -22.90
C THR A 281 5.51 -9.47 -23.34
N ILE A 282 6.47 -8.75 -22.73
CA ILE A 282 7.29 -7.78 -23.48
C ILE A 282 8.76 -8.05 -23.20
N ARG A 283 9.41 -8.61 -24.22
CA ARG A 283 10.83 -8.90 -24.30
C ARG A 283 11.56 -7.56 -24.49
N CYS A 284 11.96 -6.90 -23.40
CA CYS A 284 12.86 -5.74 -23.49
C CYS A 284 14.26 -6.21 -23.90
N TYR A 285 14.50 -6.20 -25.21
CA TYR A 285 15.84 -6.28 -25.78
C TYR A 285 16.61 -4.99 -25.43
N ARG A 286 17.82 -5.16 -24.89
CA ARG A 286 18.94 -4.19 -24.83
C ARG A 286 18.55 -2.72 -24.61
N LEU A 287 18.81 -2.19 -23.41
CA LEU A 287 19.87 -1.19 -23.22
C LEU A 287 20.06 -0.89 -21.73
N ILE A 288 21.33 -0.92 -21.37
CA ILE A 288 21.92 -0.60 -20.08
C ILE A 288 21.64 0.87 -19.76
N CYS A 289 20.83 1.17 -18.74
CA CYS A 289 20.82 2.50 -18.13
C CYS A 289 21.87 2.56 -17.03
N ALA A 290 23.14 2.68 -17.43
CA ALA A 290 24.21 3.17 -16.58
C ALA A 290 24.45 4.63 -16.97
N ALA A 291 23.99 5.57 -16.16
CA ALA A 291 24.34 6.97 -16.31
C ALA A 291 25.82 7.14 -15.93
N THR A 292 26.70 7.20 -16.94
CA THR A 292 28.10 7.60 -16.76
C THR A 292 28.32 8.92 -17.48
N PRO A 293 28.83 9.98 -16.83
CA PRO A 293 29.13 11.23 -17.50
C PRO A 293 30.53 11.12 -18.11
N ARG A 294 30.63 11.17 -19.45
CA ARG A 294 31.91 11.45 -20.11
C ARG A 294 31.75 12.57 -21.12
N ILE A 295 32.20 13.74 -20.68
CA ILE A 295 32.64 14.88 -21.48
C ILE A 295 33.85 14.43 -22.31
N TYR A 296 33.82 14.60 -23.64
CA TYR A 296 34.89 15.28 -24.41
C TYR A 296 34.50 15.46 -25.89
N GLN A 297 35.06 16.53 -26.45
CA GLN A 297 34.74 17.28 -27.65
C GLN A 297 35.13 16.66 -29.01
N ALA A 298 34.26 16.93 -29.99
CA ALA A 298 34.52 17.62 -31.26
C ALA A 298 34.96 16.90 -32.56
N TRP A 299 34.37 17.47 -33.62
CA TRP A 299 34.82 17.67 -35.01
C TRP A 299 34.21 16.85 -36.16
N ARG A 300 33.33 17.58 -36.89
CA ARG A 300 33.34 17.81 -38.35
C ARG A 300 32.38 16.96 -39.21
N ALA A 301 31.33 17.62 -39.70
CA ALA A 301 30.62 17.27 -40.95
C ALA A 301 31.51 17.63 -42.16
N PRO A 302 31.28 17.03 -43.35
CA PRO A 302 30.35 17.66 -44.29
C PRO A 302 29.48 16.70 -45.15
N THR A 303 28.21 17.08 -45.30
CA THR A 303 27.28 17.11 -46.47
C THR A 303 27.41 16.19 -47.71
N PRO A 304 26.30 16.00 -48.46
CA PRO A 304 25.92 14.77 -49.16
C PRO A 304 26.26 14.78 -50.66
N LYS A 305 26.13 13.61 -51.31
CA LYS A 305 25.83 13.51 -52.75
C LYS A 305 25.05 12.22 -53.06
N SER A 306 23.85 12.41 -53.60
CA SER A 306 23.18 11.50 -54.54
C SER A 306 23.92 11.56 -55.91
N PRO A 307 23.53 10.81 -56.96
CA PRO A 307 22.18 10.56 -57.46
C PRO A 307 21.57 9.23 -57.02
#